data_AF-A0A933CRS9-F1
#
_entry.id   AF-A0A933CRS9-F1
#
_cell.length_a   1.000
_cell.length_b   1.000
_cell.length_c   1.000
_cell.angle_alpha   90.00
_cell.angle_beta   90.00
_cell.angle_gamma   90.00
#
_symmetry.space_group_name_H-M   'P 1'
#
loop_
_entity.id
_entity.type
_entity.pdbx_description
1 polymer ?
#
loop_
_entity_poly.entity_id
_entity_poly.type
_entity_poly.pdbx_seq_one_letter_code
_entity_poly.pdbx_strand_id
1 'polypeptide(L)'
;MEHISLQPVDQVEILSVMDNTIDMLMASTPVARRAPLLRDTFSRPRLRAEHGVSMLITVQSEGRKDSFLFDAGASVEGVLHNMDVLEIRPNELHAVVLSHGHTDHTLALLAS
;
A
#
# COMPACT_ATOMS: atom_id res chain seq x y z
N MET A 1 -21.24 18.15 -17.74
CA MET A 1 -20.47 17.36 -16.76
C MET A 1 -21.39 17.09 -15.60
N GLU A 2 -21.55 15.82 -15.23
CA GLU A 2 -22.32 15.43 -14.06
C GLU A 2 -21.56 15.89 -12.81
N HIS A 3 -22.26 16.54 -11.88
CA HIS A 3 -21.64 17.04 -10.65
C HIS A 3 -21.65 15.94 -9.60
N ILE A 4 -20.49 15.32 -9.35
CA ILE A 4 -20.34 14.32 -8.30
C ILE A 4 -20.11 15.05 -6.97
N SER A 5 -21.07 14.93 -6.04
CA SER A 5 -20.91 15.45 -4.68
C SER A 5 -20.11 14.47 -3.84
N LEU A 6 -18.93 14.90 -3.37
CA LEU A 6 -18.09 14.11 -2.47
C LEU A 6 -18.77 13.96 -1.12
N GLN A 7 -18.80 12.73 -0.60
CA GLN A 7 -19.27 12.45 0.74
C GLN A 7 -18.09 12.55 1.72
N PRO A 8 -18.27 13.15 2.91
CA PRO A 8 -17.27 13.11 3.97
C PRO A 8 -17.05 11.67 4.45
N VAL A 9 -15.86 11.39 4.95
CA VAL A 9 -15.47 10.08 5.49
C VAL A 9 -14.93 10.25 6.90
N ASP A 10 -15.06 9.21 7.72
CA ASP A 10 -14.66 9.26 9.13
C ASP A 10 -13.14 9.16 9.29
N GLN A 11 -12.50 8.32 8.45
CA GLN A 11 -11.06 8.08 8.49
C GLN A 11 -10.53 7.63 7.12
N VAL A 12 -9.29 8.04 6.83
CA VAL A 12 -8.47 7.44 5.78
C VAL A 12 -7.19 6.91 6.41
N GLU A 13 -6.87 5.64 6.16
CA GLU A 13 -5.58 5.04 6.49
C GLU A 13 -4.80 4.80 5.19
N ILE A 14 -3.53 5.21 5.19
CA ILE A 14 -2.60 5.04 4.08
C ILE A 14 -1.46 4.14 4.58
N LEU A 15 -1.38 2.94 4.02
CA LEU A 15 -0.27 2.02 4.27
C LEU A 15 0.64 2.02 3.04
N SER A 16 1.90 2.41 3.23
CA SER A 16 2.92 2.26 2.18
C SER A 16 3.26 0.78 2.02
N VAL A 17 2.91 0.22 0.86
CA VAL A 17 3.21 -1.16 0.48
C VAL A 17 4.54 -1.21 -0.26
N MET A 18 4.82 -0.22 -1.12
CA MET A 18 6.10 -0.06 -1.81
C MET A 18 6.49 1.41 -1.85
N ASP A 19 7.77 1.67 -1.58
CA ASP A 19 8.40 2.99 -1.66
C ASP A 19 9.84 2.82 -2.16
N ASN A 20 10.46 3.91 -2.60
CA ASN A 20 11.82 3.95 -3.11
C ASN A 20 12.87 3.58 -2.06
N THR A 21 12.53 3.73 -0.78
CA THR A 21 13.44 3.50 0.33
C THR A 21 12.73 2.88 1.52
N ILE A 22 13.45 2.07 2.29
CA ILE A 22 13.00 1.58 3.58
C ILE A 22 14.08 1.81 4.64
N ASP A 23 13.68 2.40 5.76
CA ASP A 23 14.51 2.50 6.96
C ASP A 23 13.78 1.82 8.12
N MET A 24 14.22 0.60 8.46
CA MET A 24 13.64 -0.19 9.54
C MET A 24 13.98 0.35 10.93
N LEU A 25 14.97 1.24 11.05
CA LEU A 25 15.37 1.84 12.33
C LEU A 25 14.70 3.19 12.58
N MET A 26 13.97 3.72 11.59
CA MET A 26 13.28 4.99 11.70
C MET A 26 12.16 4.94 12.75
N ALA A 27 12.21 5.85 13.72
CA ALA A 27 11.18 5.98 14.73
C ALA A 27 9.85 6.49 14.14
N SER A 28 8.74 6.12 14.79
CA SER A 28 7.43 6.69 14.47
C SER A 28 7.35 8.17 14.87
N THR A 29 6.45 8.90 14.21
CA THR A 29 6.10 10.29 14.53
C THR A 29 4.61 10.38 14.89
N PRO A 30 4.10 11.54 15.37
CA PRO A 30 2.67 11.70 15.63
C PRO A 30 1.76 11.49 14.41
N VAL A 31 2.31 11.60 13.19
CA VAL A 31 1.56 11.49 11.94
C VAL A 31 1.91 10.26 11.10
N ALA A 32 2.98 9.53 11.46
CA ALA A 32 3.43 8.36 10.72
C ALA A 32 3.85 7.23 11.67
N ARG A 33 3.11 6.13 11.61
CA ARG A 33 3.45 4.89 12.31
C ARG A 33 4.40 4.05 11.46
N ARG A 34 5.50 3.61 12.06
CA ARG A 34 6.47 2.66 11.46
C ARG A 34 6.30 1.28 12.08
N ALA A 35 6.67 0.24 11.34
CA ALA A 35 6.64 -1.12 11.86
C ALA A 35 7.63 -1.24 13.04
N PRO A 36 7.22 -1.82 14.18
CA PRO A 36 8.12 -1.99 15.32
C PRO A 36 9.19 -3.05 15.04
N LEU A 37 10.41 -2.83 15.53
CA LEU A 37 11.47 -3.83 15.54
C LEU A 37 11.20 -4.87 16.63
N LEU A 38 10.50 -5.95 16.28
CA LEU A 38 10.27 -7.11 17.15
C LEU A 38 11.51 -8.02 17.19
N ARG A 39 11.59 -8.91 18.19
CA ARG A 39 12.74 -9.82 18.39
C ARG A 39 13.02 -10.73 17.20
N ASP A 40 11.99 -11.08 16.45
CA ASP A 40 12.03 -11.98 15.31
C ASP A 40 12.05 -11.24 13.95
N THR A 41 12.18 -9.91 13.94
CA THR A 41 12.19 -9.09 12.70
C THR A 41 13.23 -9.57 11.71
N PHE A 42 14.41 -9.96 12.19
CA PHE A 42 15.51 -10.43 11.34
C PHE A 42 15.36 -11.89 10.87
N SER A 43 14.41 -12.63 11.42
CA SER A 43 14.08 -14.00 11.00
C SER A 43 12.83 -14.08 10.12
N ARG A 44 12.06 -12.99 9.99
CA ARG A 44 10.91 -12.89 9.10
C ARG A 44 11.32 -12.42 7.70
N PRO A 45 10.53 -12.75 6.65
CA PRO A 45 10.64 -12.08 5.36
C PRO A 45 10.59 -10.55 5.53
N ARG A 46 11.48 -9.84 4.85
CA ARG A 46 11.57 -8.37 4.95
C ARG A 46 10.82 -7.71 3.81
N LEU A 47 10.33 -6.51 4.08
CA LEU A 47 9.84 -5.60 3.04
C LEU A 47 10.97 -5.25 2.07
N ARG A 48 10.61 -5.14 0.80
CA ARG A 48 11.46 -4.67 -0.30
C ARG A 48 11.19 -3.18 -0.56
N ALA A 49 12.21 -2.47 -1.00
CA ALA A 49 12.09 -1.13 -1.55
C ALA A 49 12.56 -1.16 -3.00
N GLU A 50 11.84 -0.49 -3.88
CA GLU A 50 12.05 -0.50 -5.33
C GLU A 50 11.74 0.90 -5.88
N HIS A 51 12.30 1.24 -7.05
CA HIS A 51 11.96 2.50 -7.72
C HIS A 51 10.52 2.47 -8.24
N GLY A 52 9.56 2.78 -7.39
CA GLY A 52 8.13 2.71 -7.66
C GLY A 52 7.33 2.91 -6.38
N VAL A 53 6.04 3.25 -6.52
CA VAL A 53 5.14 3.48 -5.39
C VAL A 53 3.98 2.50 -5.43
N SER A 54 3.54 2.07 -4.25
CA SER A 54 2.27 1.38 -4.08
C SER A 54 1.75 1.64 -2.67
N MET A 55 0.49 2.04 -2.56
CA MET A 55 -0.15 2.34 -1.29
C MET A 55 -1.49 1.60 -1.19
N LEU A 56 -1.71 0.93 -0.06
CA LEU A 56 -3.04 0.45 0.30
C LEU A 56 -3.79 1.60 0.97
N ILE A 57 -4.85 2.06 0.31
CA ILE A 57 -5.73 3.10 0.84
C ILE A 57 -6.96 2.43 1.42
N THR A 58 -7.25 2.75 2.67
CA THR A 58 -8.44 2.27 3.37
C THR A 58 -9.28 3.45 3.81
N VAL A 59 -10.54 3.46 3.40
CA VAL A 59 -11.53 4.48 3.76
C VAL A 59 -12.53 3.86 4.73
N GLN A 60 -12.84 4.58 5.80
CA GLN A 60 -13.90 4.22 6.73
C GLN A 60 -14.99 5.29 6.74
N SER A 61 -16.24 4.86 6.62
CA SER A 61 -17.42 5.73 6.65
C SER A 61 -18.61 4.94 7.18
N GLU A 62 -19.30 5.47 8.19
CA GLU A 62 -20.52 4.89 8.76
C GLU A 62 -20.36 3.42 9.20
N GLY A 63 -19.18 3.08 9.74
CA GLY A 63 -18.85 1.72 10.18
C GLY A 63 -18.53 0.73 9.04
N ARG A 64 -18.51 1.18 7.79
CA ARG A 64 -18.03 0.41 6.64
C ARG A 64 -16.57 0.71 6.37
N LYS A 65 -15.85 -0.29 5.84
CA LYS A 65 -14.44 -0.20 5.45
C LYS A 65 -14.30 -0.66 4.01
N ASP A 66 -13.73 0.19 3.17
CA ASP A 66 -13.45 -0.09 1.77
C ASP A 66 -11.97 0.18 1.48
N SER A 67 -11.31 -0.71 0.74
CA SER A 67 -9.89 -0.61 0.45
C SER A 67 -9.59 -0.71 -1.05
N PHE A 68 -8.59 0.04 -1.51
CA PHE A 68 -8.08 -0.03 -2.87
C PHE A 68 -6.55 0.14 -2.89
N LEU A 69 -5.90 -0.42 -3.91
CA LEU A 69 -4.49 -0.20 -4.15
C LEU A 69 -4.29 1.03 -5.05
N PHE A 70 -3.39 1.92 -4.66
CA PHE A 70 -2.95 3.04 -5.47
C PHE A 70 -1.54 2.75 -5.98
N ASP A 71 -1.39 2.63 -7.30
CA ASP A 71 -0.21 2.14 -8.02
C ASP A 71 0.27 0.73 -7.65
N ALA A 72 0.98 0.10 -8.59
CA ALA A 72 1.35 -1.32 -8.56
C ALA A 72 2.87 -1.54 -8.67
N GLY A 73 3.69 -0.52 -8.39
CA GLY A 73 5.15 -0.64 -8.35
C GLY A 73 5.82 -1.02 -9.67
N ALA A 74 7.12 -1.32 -9.59
CA ALA A 74 8.03 -1.42 -10.73
C ALA A 74 8.52 -2.82 -11.07
N SER A 75 8.06 -3.83 -10.34
CA SER A 75 8.36 -5.23 -10.60
C SER A 75 7.07 -6.06 -10.55
N VAL A 76 7.09 -7.22 -11.20
CA VAL A 76 5.93 -8.14 -11.21
C VAL A 76 5.64 -8.67 -9.80
N GLU A 77 6.68 -8.86 -8.98
CA GLU A 77 6.59 -9.53 -7.68
C GLU A 77 6.72 -8.60 -6.47
N GLY A 78 7.27 -7.39 -6.62
CA GLY A 78 7.68 -6.56 -5.48
C GLY A 78 6.52 -6.16 -4.56
N VAL A 79 5.44 -5.65 -5.16
CA VAL A 79 4.23 -5.30 -4.41
C VAL A 79 3.57 -6.54 -3.81
N LEU A 80 3.45 -7.63 -4.57
CA LEU A 80 2.87 -8.89 -4.08
C LEU A 80 3.66 -9.48 -2.91
N HIS A 81 4.99 -9.51 -3.01
CA HIS A 81 5.86 -9.92 -1.92
C HIS A 81 5.61 -9.07 -0.67
N ASN A 82 5.57 -7.74 -0.80
CA ASN A 82 5.31 -6.87 0.35
C ASN A 82 3.90 -7.06 0.91
N MET A 83 2.89 -7.31 0.07
CA MET A 83 1.54 -7.67 0.53
C MET A 83 1.55 -8.97 1.35
N ASP A 84 2.25 -10.00 0.89
CA ASP A 84 2.40 -11.26 1.65
C ASP A 84 3.10 -11.03 3.00
N VAL A 85 4.18 -10.24 3.03
CA VAL A 85 4.90 -9.89 4.27
C VAL A 85 4.02 -9.10 5.24
N LEU A 86 3.13 -8.25 4.72
CA LEU A 86 2.19 -7.43 5.50
C LEU A 86 0.86 -8.14 5.78
N GLU A 87 0.70 -9.39 5.34
CA GLU A 87 -0.52 -10.19 5.47
C GLU A 87 -1.75 -9.50 4.83
N ILE A 88 -1.53 -8.74 3.74
CA ILE A 88 -2.58 -8.08 2.96
C ILE A 88 -3.12 -9.05 1.93
N ARG A 89 -4.43 -9.27 1.92
CA ARG A 89 -5.08 -10.17 0.97
C ARG A 89 -5.62 -9.37 -0.24
N PRO A 90 -5.12 -9.62 -1.47
CA PRO A 90 -5.56 -8.88 -2.66
C PRO A 90 -7.05 -9.01 -2.98
N ASN A 91 -7.68 -10.13 -2.58
CA ASN A 91 -9.10 -10.38 -2.80
C ASN A 91 -10.04 -9.50 -1.95
N GLU A 92 -9.50 -8.74 -1.00
CA GLU A 92 -10.25 -7.76 -0.19
C GLU A 92 -10.23 -6.36 -0.79
N LEU A 93 -9.50 -6.16 -1.89
CA LEU A 93 -9.38 -4.87 -2.57
C LEU A 93 -10.53 -4.70 -3.56
N HIS A 94 -11.20 -3.55 -3.50
CA HIS A 94 -12.30 -3.22 -4.41
C HIS A 94 -11.84 -2.65 -5.75
N ALA A 95 -10.63 -2.09 -5.80
CA ALA A 95 -10.08 -1.47 -7.00
C ALA A 95 -8.55 -1.37 -6.96
N VAL A 96 -7.98 -1.19 -8.14
CA VAL A 96 -6.63 -0.65 -8.34
C VAL A 96 -6.75 0.67 -9.08
N VAL A 97 -6.13 1.71 -8.54
CA VAL A 97 -6.08 3.06 -9.13
C VAL A 97 -4.65 3.30 -9.59
N LEU A 98 -4.49 3.68 -10.86
CA LEU A 98 -3.19 4.04 -11.42
C LEU A 98 -3.08 5.55 -11.52
N SER A 99 -2.02 6.11 -10.95
CA SER A 99 -1.72 7.54 -11.03
C SER A 99 -1.42 7.96 -12.48
N HIS A 100 -0.64 7.15 -13.19
CA HIS A 100 -0.29 7.30 -14.60
C HIS A 100 0.30 6.01 -15.21
N GLY A 101 0.57 6.01 -16.51
CA GLY A 101 0.92 4.81 -17.29
C GLY A 101 2.40 4.46 -17.39
N HIS A 102 3.25 4.86 -16.45
CA HIS A 102 4.65 4.43 -16.44
C HIS A 102 4.83 3.04 -15.81
N THR A 103 5.92 2.36 -16.16
CA THR A 103 6.19 0.98 -15.76
C THR A 103 6.40 0.84 -14.26
N ASP A 104 6.93 1.87 -13.59
CA ASP A 104 7.14 1.92 -12.15
C ASP A 104 5.87 2.06 -11.30
N HIS A 105 4.72 2.15 -11.96
CA HIS A 105 3.39 2.22 -11.34
C HIS A 105 2.46 1.07 -11.76
N THR A 106 2.85 0.25 -12.74
CA THR A 106 1.92 -0.66 -13.43
C THR A 106 2.38 -2.11 -13.50
N LEU A 107 3.65 -2.41 -13.20
CA LEU A 107 4.23 -3.69 -13.62
C LEU A 107 3.68 -4.91 -12.87
N ALA A 108 3.27 -4.77 -11.60
CA ALA A 108 2.65 -5.89 -10.87
C ALA A 108 1.29 -6.33 -11.42
N LEU A 109 0.65 -5.53 -12.29
CA LEU A 109 -0.58 -5.95 -12.98
C LEU A 109 -0.36 -7.08 -14.00
N LEU A 110 0.90 -7.40 -14.34
CA LEU A 110 1.26 -8.51 -15.21
C LEU A 110 1.46 -9.83 -14.45
N ALA A 111 1.27 -9.83 -13.12
CA ALA A 111 1.37 -11.04 -12.32
C ALA A 111 0.23 -12.03 -12.66
N SER A 112 0.57 -13.32 -12.66
CA SER A 112 -0.31 -14.43 -13.03
C SER A 112 -0.85 -15.20 -11.83
#